data_AF-A0A2N2Y5H2-F1
#
_entry.id   AF-A0A2N2Y5H2-F1
#
_cell.length_a   1.000
_cell.length_b   1.000
_cell.length_c   1.000
_cell.angle_alpha   90.00
_cell.angle_beta   90.00
_cell.angle_gamma   90.00
#
_symmetry.space_group_name_H-M   'P 1'
#
loop_
_entity.id
_entity.type
_entity.pdbx_description
1 polymer ?
#
loop_
_entity_poly.entity_id
_entity_poly.type
_entity_poly.pdbx_seq_one_letter_code
_entity_poly.pdbx_strand_id
1 'polypeptide(L)'
;RSQNYGSKERLGRAIRSILGQFSEPGLLVLEGGGRISTLWTTIAIRSGWSIETLHAEEWRRNLINPSEWQFTTDLKDLSVSYATIACQWGGQPVAGVLNHNTAEAILTGLWVLVKRGFITKTPWLLPIGYRSK
;
A
#
# COMPACT_ATOMS: atom_id res chain seq x y z
N ARG A 1 3.28 -4.11 8.81
CA ARG A 1 3.42 -5.45 9.43
C ARG A 1 2.76 -6.47 8.51
N SER A 2 3.32 -7.67 8.35
CA SER A 2 2.71 -8.79 7.60
C SER A 2 2.67 -10.02 8.50
N GLN A 3 1.51 -10.68 8.61
CA GLN A 3 1.30 -11.83 9.49
C GLN A 3 0.25 -12.78 8.89
N ASN A 4 0.51 -14.08 8.93
CA ASN A 4 -0.45 -15.12 8.55
C ASN A 4 -1.35 -15.46 9.74
N TYR A 5 -2.67 -15.35 9.56
CA TYR A 5 -3.63 -15.48 10.68
C TYR A 5 -4.31 -16.85 10.79
N GLY A 6 -4.18 -17.74 9.79
CA GLY A 6 -4.62 -19.14 9.85
C GLY A 6 -6.14 -19.39 9.89
N SER A 7 -6.96 -18.44 10.35
CA SER A 7 -8.43 -18.51 10.29
C SER A 7 -9.07 -17.13 10.09
N LYS A 8 -10.34 -17.14 9.64
CA LYS A 8 -11.13 -15.93 9.40
C LYS A 8 -11.42 -15.16 10.69
N GLU A 9 -11.64 -15.87 11.78
CA GLU A 9 -11.96 -15.31 13.11
C GLU A 9 -10.74 -14.62 13.70
N ARG A 10 -9.55 -15.25 13.57
CA ARG A 10 -8.29 -14.66 14.03
C ARG A 10 -7.93 -13.42 13.20
N LEU A 11 -8.12 -13.49 11.88
CA LEU A 11 -7.97 -12.34 11.00
C LEU A 11 -8.94 -11.22 11.39
N GLY A 12 -10.22 -11.51 11.62
CA GLY A 12 -11.22 -10.50 11.99
C GLY A 12 -10.90 -9.79 13.31
N ARG A 13 -10.37 -10.51 14.31
CA ARG A 13 -9.88 -9.89 15.56
C ARG A 13 -8.66 -9.01 15.31
N ALA A 14 -7.71 -9.47 14.50
CA ALA A 14 -6.53 -8.69 14.16
C ALA A 14 -6.89 -7.41 13.39
N ILE A 15 -7.81 -7.48 12.43
CA ILE A 15 -8.31 -6.30 11.69
C ILE A 15 -8.85 -5.26 12.66
N ARG A 16 -9.75 -5.65 13.58
CA ARG A 16 -10.29 -4.72 14.59
C ARG A 16 -9.20 -4.12 15.46
N SER A 17 -8.23 -4.92 15.89
CA SER A 17 -7.11 -4.45 16.69
C SER A 17 -6.19 -3.49 15.92
N ILE A 18 -5.99 -3.70 14.63
CA ILE A 18 -5.20 -2.81 13.76
C ILE A 18 -5.94 -1.48 13.56
N LEU A 19 -7.21 -1.53 13.18
CA LEU A 19 -8.00 -0.31 12.96
C LEU A 19 -8.20 0.49 14.25
N GLY A 20 -8.34 -0.19 15.40
CA GLY A 20 -8.47 0.45 16.71
C GLY A 20 -7.19 1.07 17.27
N GLN A 21 -6.04 0.92 16.59
CA GLN A 21 -4.80 1.63 16.99
C GLN A 21 -4.82 3.12 16.59
N PHE A 22 -5.75 3.53 15.73
CA PHE A 22 -5.86 4.90 15.25
C PHE A 22 -6.96 5.63 16.04
N SER A 23 -6.69 6.88 16.42
CA SER A 23 -7.63 7.71 17.20
C SER A 23 -8.90 8.07 16.43
N GLU A 24 -8.79 8.21 15.10
CA GLU A 24 -9.92 8.53 14.22
C GLU A 24 -9.92 7.62 12.98
N PRO A 25 -11.10 7.26 12.45
CA PRO A 25 -11.20 6.51 11.21
C PRO A 25 -10.65 7.29 10.02
N GLY A 26 -9.76 6.66 9.26
CA GLY A 26 -9.19 7.23 8.04
C GLY A 26 -9.68 6.54 6.78
N LEU A 27 -8.78 6.49 5.80
CA LEU A 27 -8.96 5.74 4.55
C LEU A 27 -8.22 4.40 4.64
N LEU A 28 -8.96 3.30 4.53
CA LEU A 28 -8.40 1.97 4.32
C LEU A 28 -8.26 1.71 2.82
N VAL A 29 -7.04 1.43 2.40
CA VAL A 29 -6.73 1.11 1.00
C VAL A 29 -6.50 -0.39 0.87
N LEU A 30 -7.17 -1.03 -0.08
CA LEU A 30 -7.07 -2.47 -0.33
C LEU A 30 -6.64 -2.74 -1.77
N GLU A 31 -5.68 -3.64 -1.94
CA GLU A 31 -5.34 -4.18 -3.25
C GLU A 31 -6.20 -5.40 -3.57
N GLY A 32 -6.96 -5.34 -4.66
CA GLY A 32 -7.73 -6.47 -5.17
C GLY A 32 -9.01 -6.83 -4.40
N GLY A 33 -9.56 -8.01 -4.73
CA GLY A 33 -10.86 -8.49 -4.26
C GLY A 33 -10.81 -9.86 -3.57
N GLY A 34 -11.98 -10.43 -3.32
CA GLY A 34 -12.12 -11.77 -2.75
C GLY A 34 -12.35 -11.80 -1.24
N ARG A 35 -12.43 -13.02 -0.69
CA ARG A 35 -12.97 -13.27 0.67
C ARG A 35 -12.21 -12.54 1.79
N ILE A 36 -10.90 -12.34 1.62
CA ILE A 36 -10.06 -11.62 2.58
C ILE A 36 -10.35 -10.10 2.50
N SER A 37 -10.36 -9.54 1.29
CA SER A 37 -10.71 -8.13 1.05
C SER A 37 -12.11 -7.82 1.57
N THR A 38 -13.10 -8.67 1.29
CA THR A 38 -14.47 -8.53 1.82
C THR A 38 -14.52 -8.45 3.35
N LEU A 39 -13.70 -9.25 4.05
CA LEU A 39 -13.65 -9.21 5.51
C LEU A 39 -13.07 -7.89 6.04
N TRP A 40 -11.98 -7.41 5.45
CA TRP A 40 -11.42 -6.09 5.75
C TRP A 40 -12.46 -4.99 5.52
N THR A 41 -13.10 -4.99 4.34
CA THR A 41 -14.12 -4.01 3.98
C THR A 41 -15.28 -3.99 4.96
N THR A 42 -15.80 -5.17 5.30
CA THR A 42 -16.95 -5.27 6.19
C THR A 42 -16.65 -4.73 7.59
N ILE A 43 -15.46 -5.05 8.12
CA ILE A 43 -15.06 -4.59 9.46
C ILE A 43 -14.75 -3.10 9.44
N ALA A 44 -14.04 -2.62 8.43
CA ALA A 44 -13.65 -1.22 8.29
C ALA A 44 -14.87 -0.28 8.17
N ILE A 45 -15.86 -0.63 7.34
CA ILE A 45 -17.11 0.15 7.23
C ILE A 45 -17.82 0.23 8.58
N ARG A 46 -17.93 -0.89 9.31
CA ARG A 46 -18.55 -0.91 10.64
C ARG A 46 -17.80 -0.06 11.67
N SER A 47 -16.51 0.16 11.47
CA SER A 47 -15.66 1.01 12.29
C SER A 47 -15.56 2.46 11.76
N GLY A 48 -16.37 2.84 10.77
CA GLY A 48 -16.43 4.21 10.24
C GLY A 48 -15.34 4.57 9.24
N TRP A 49 -14.56 3.61 8.74
CA TRP A 49 -13.48 3.86 7.80
C TRP A 49 -14.01 4.02 6.37
N SER A 50 -13.42 4.97 5.64
CA SER A 50 -13.57 5.04 4.18
C SER A 50 -12.76 3.93 3.53
N ILE A 51 -13.18 3.46 2.37
CA ILE A 51 -12.49 2.38 1.64
C ILE A 51 -12.21 2.79 0.22
N GLU A 52 -10.98 2.54 -0.23
CA GLU A 52 -10.61 2.58 -1.64
C GLU A 52 -9.96 1.26 -2.02
N THR A 53 -10.51 0.61 -3.04
CA THR A 53 -9.92 -0.60 -3.61
C THR A 53 -9.29 -0.26 -4.94
N LEU A 54 -8.07 -0.76 -5.17
CA LEU A 54 -7.39 -0.61 -6.45
C LEU A 54 -6.71 -1.90 -6.91
N HIS A 55 -6.36 -1.91 -8.19
CA HIS A 55 -5.58 -2.98 -8.78
C HIS A 55 -4.08 -2.68 -8.65
N ALA A 56 -3.30 -3.72 -8.39
CA ALA A 56 -1.84 -3.64 -8.24
C ALA A 56 -1.16 -2.91 -9.42
N GLU A 57 -1.67 -3.19 -10.62
CA GLU A 57 -1.16 -2.62 -11.87
C GLU A 57 -1.29 -1.09 -11.92
N GLU A 58 -2.30 -0.52 -11.24
CA GLU A 58 -2.52 0.92 -11.19
C GLU A 58 -1.33 1.62 -10.52
N TRP A 59 -0.95 1.22 -9.31
CA TRP A 59 0.17 1.88 -8.63
C TRP A 59 1.52 1.47 -9.23
N ARG A 60 1.71 0.22 -9.69
CA ARG A 60 2.99 -0.22 -10.28
C ARG A 60 3.38 0.64 -11.47
N ARG A 61 2.45 0.89 -12.39
CA ARG A 61 2.71 1.70 -13.59
C ARG A 61 2.95 3.17 -13.29
N ASN A 62 2.38 3.66 -12.20
CA ASN A 62 2.38 5.09 -11.88
C ASN A 62 3.35 5.49 -10.76
N LEU A 63 3.95 4.54 -10.04
CA LEU A 63 5.01 4.82 -9.06
C LEU A 63 6.39 4.34 -9.51
N ILE A 64 6.48 3.24 -10.25
CA ILE A 64 7.76 2.65 -10.66
C ILE A 64 8.19 3.24 -12.00
N ASN A 65 9.44 3.72 -12.08
CA ASN A 65 9.96 4.33 -13.29
C ASN A 65 9.99 3.31 -14.45
N PRO A 66 9.31 3.56 -15.59
CA PRO A 66 9.29 2.64 -16.73
C PRO A 66 10.67 2.28 -17.29
N SER A 67 11.66 3.18 -17.18
CA SER A 67 13.02 2.87 -17.64
C SER A 67 13.70 1.76 -16.85
N GLU A 68 13.19 1.44 -15.65
CA GLU A 68 13.74 0.38 -14.80
C GLU A 68 13.11 -0.99 -15.07
N TRP A 69 12.00 -1.05 -15.80
CA TRP A 69 11.29 -2.29 -16.06
C TRP A 69 12.12 -3.27 -16.90
N GLN A 70 12.99 -2.76 -17.77
CA GLN A 70 13.89 -3.59 -18.58
C GLN A 70 14.96 -4.33 -17.76
N PHE A 71 15.24 -3.86 -16.54
CA PHE A 71 16.26 -4.45 -15.67
C PHE A 71 15.68 -5.48 -14.69
N THR A 72 14.37 -5.73 -14.74
CA THR A 72 13.71 -6.74 -13.92
C THR A 72 12.83 -7.65 -14.77
N THR A 73 12.70 -8.90 -14.35
CA THR A 73 11.70 -9.82 -14.89
C THR A 73 10.36 -9.71 -14.17
N ASP A 74 10.33 -9.12 -12.97
CA ASP A 74 9.12 -8.93 -12.16
C ASP A 74 9.10 -7.55 -11.48
N LEU A 75 8.01 -6.79 -11.67
CA LEU A 75 7.81 -5.50 -11.01
C LEU A 75 7.65 -5.64 -9.48
N LYS A 76 7.35 -6.84 -8.97
CA LYS A 76 7.32 -7.12 -7.52
C LYS A 76 8.68 -6.95 -6.86
N ASP A 77 9.76 -7.29 -7.56
CA ASP A 77 11.11 -7.14 -7.02
C ASP A 77 11.48 -5.65 -6.88
N LEU A 78 11.12 -4.84 -7.90
CA LEU A 78 11.27 -3.38 -7.82
C LEU A 78 10.42 -2.77 -6.69
N SER A 79 9.26 -3.35 -6.40
CA SER A 79 8.36 -2.86 -5.36
C SER A 79 9.01 -2.86 -3.98
N VAL A 80 9.87 -3.85 -3.67
CA VAL A 80 10.62 -3.90 -2.40
C VAL A 80 11.57 -2.72 -2.26
N SER A 81 12.33 -2.43 -3.32
CA SER A 81 13.28 -1.31 -3.35
C SER A 81 12.56 0.03 -3.21
N TYR A 82 11.50 0.25 -3.98
CA TYR A 82 10.71 1.48 -3.92
C TYR A 82 10.02 1.67 -2.55
N ALA A 83 9.45 0.60 -1.97
CA ALA A 83 8.86 0.65 -0.64
C ALA A 83 9.89 0.99 0.45
N THR A 84 11.10 0.46 0.33
CA THR A 84 12.22 0.76 1.24
C THR A 84 12.58 2.24 1.19
N ILE A 85 12.72 2.80 -0.01
CA ILE A 85 12.99 4.22 -0.20
C ILE A 85 11.82 5.08 0.32
N ALA A 86 10.57 4.66 0.10
CA ALA A 86 9.39 5.34 0.63
C ALA A 86 9.40 5.41 2.16
N CYS A 87 9.70 4.30 2.82
CA CYS A 87 9.82 4.20 4.27
C CYS A 87 10.90 5.12 4.81
N GLN A 88 12.08 5.13 4.18
CA GLN A 88 13.17 6.03 4.57
C GLN A 88 12.78 7.50 4.41
N TRP A 89 12.14 7.85 3.30
CA TRP A 89 11.65 9.20 3.05
C TRP A 89 10.55 9.64 4.03
N GLY A 90 9.66 8.72 4.41
CA GLY A 90 8.64 8.92 5.44
C GLY A 90 9.16 8.92 6.89
N GLY A 91 10.48 8.87 7.10
CA GLY A 91 11.10 8.90 8.43
C GLY A 91 10.94 7.61 9.25
N GLN A 92 10.60 6.50 8.61
CA GLN A 92 10.42 5.19 9.24
C GLN A 92 11.26 4.14 8.51
N PRO A 93 12.61 4.18 8.65
CA PRO A 93 13.48 3.24 7.98
C PRO A 93 13.18 1.79 8.41
N VAL A 94 13.26 0.89 7.45
CA VAL A 94 13.06 -0.55 7.66
C VAL A 94 14.37 -1.21 8.06
N ALA A 95 14.34 -2.05 9.09
CA ALA A 95 15.52 -2.73 9.64
C ALA A 95 16.04 -3.90 8.78
N GLY A 96 15.40 -4.21 7.65
CA GLY A 96 15.76 -5.31 6.76
C GLY A 96 14.93 -5.33 5.48
N VAL A 97 15.07 -6.40 4.70
CA VAL A 97 14.36 -6.55 3.42
C VAL A 97 12.86 -6.76 3.67
N LEU A 98 12.05 -5.91 3.04
CA LEU A 98 10.60 -6.06 3.06
C LEU A 98 10.16 -7.28 2.25
N ASN A 99 9.21 -8.06 2.78
CA ASN A 99 8.50 -9.03 1.95
C ASN A 99 7.57 -8.32 0.95
N HIS A 100 7.26 -8.98 -0.17
CA HIS A 100 6.44 -8.44 -1.24
C HIS A 100 5.11 -7.87 -0.74
N ASN A 101 4.33 -8.62 0.04
CA ASN A 101 3.02 -8.15 0.55
C ASN A 101 3.14 -6.85 1.36
N THR A 102 4.21 -6.68 2.13
CA THR A 102 4.44 -5.46 2.91
C THR A 102 4.84 -4.30 1.99
N ALA A 103 5.72 -4.55 1.02
CA ALA A 103 6.13 -3.56 0.05
C ALA A 103 4.94 -3.07 -0.79
N GLU A 104 4.10 -3.99 -1.29
CA GLU A 104 2.89 -3.68 -2.05
C GLU A 104 1.90 -2.85 -1.22
N ALA A 105 1.68 -3.19 0.05
CA ALA A 105 0.82 -2.40 0.93
C ALA A 105 1.33 -0.97 1.15
N ILE A 106 2.65 -0.80 1.32
CA ILE A 106 3.28 0.53 1.46
C ILE A 106 3.09 1.35 0.19
N LEU A 107 3.40 0.78 -0.97
CA LEU A 107 3.31 1.49 -2.26
C LEU A 107 1.86 1.78 -2.65
N THR A 108 0.93 0.87 -2.34
CA THR A 108 -0.50 1.09 -2.51
C THR A 108 -0.99 2.30 -1.70
N GLY A 109 -0.59 2.39 -0.43
CA GLY A 109 -0.92 3.54 0.42
C GLY A 109 -0.30 4.83 -0.10
N LEU A 110 0.99 4.82 -0.47
CA LEU A 110 1.68 5.97 -1.05
C LEU A 110 1.00 6.44 -2.34
N TRP A 111 0.61 5.52 -3.22
CA TRP A 111 -0.06 5.85 -4.47
C TRP A 111 -1.36 6.59 -4.24
N VAL A 112 -2.19 6.14 -3.29
CA VAL A 112 -3.45 6.83 -2.98
C VAL A 112 -3.20 8.25 -2.45
N LEU A 113 -2.15 8.46 -1.66
CA LEU A 113 -1.77 9.80 -1.22
C LEU A 113 -1.37 10.70 -2.39
N VAL A 114 -0.62 10.18 -3.36
CA VAL A 114 -0.25 10.90 -4.60
C VAL A 114 -1.48 11.18 -5.45
N LYS A 115 -2.29 10.15 -5.74
CA LYS A 115 -3.51 10.22 -6.56
C LYS A 115 -4.52 11.23 -6.03
N ARG A 116 -4.65 11.35 -4.70
CA ARG A 116 -5.54 12.32 -4.04
C ARG A 116 -4.90 13.70 -3.82
N GLY A 117 -3.66 13.90 -4.25
CA GLY A 117 -2.97 15.19 -4.17
C GLY A 117 -2.44 15.56 -2.78
N PHE A 118 -2.43 14.63 -1.82
CA PHE A 118 -1.82 14.86 -0.50
C PHE A 118 -0.29 14.95 -0.59
N ILE A 119 0.30 14.26 -1.58
CA ILE A 119 1.73 14.26 -1.85
C ILE A 119 1.94 14.61 -3.32
N THR A 120 2.78 15.60 -3.60
CA THR A 120 3.11 16.03 -4.96
C THR A 120 4.53 15.65 -5.39
N LYS A 121 5.35 15.13 -4.46
CA LYS A 121 6.73 14.71 -4.71
C LYS A 121 7.05 13.45 -3.93
N THR A 122 7.63 12.46 -4.60
CA THR A 122 8.26 11.27 -4.02
C THR A 122 9.78 11.44 -4.04
N PRO A 123 10.56 10.63 -3.30
CA PRO A 123 12.02 10.72 -3.31
C PRO A 123 12.65 10.29 -4.66
N TRP A 124 11.87 9.64 -5.53
CA TRP A 124 12.18 9.43 -6.95
C TRP A 124 11.22 10.21 -7.84
N LEU A 125 11.55 10.35 -9.13
CA LEU A 125 10.67 11.02 -10.08
C LEU A 125 9.45 10.15 -10.41
N LEU A 126 8.25 10.70 -10.23
CA LEU A 126 7.02 10.09 -10.73
C LEU A 126 7.03 10.01 -12.28
N PRO A 127 6.27 9.09 -12.89
CA PRO A 127 6.04 9.07 -14.33
C PRO A 127 5.47 10.38 -14.85
N ILE A 128 5.76 10.70 -16.12
CA ILE A 128 5.52 12.01 -16.73
C ILE A 128 4.06 12.48 -16.57
N GLY A 129 3.08 11.58 -16.65
CA GLY A 129 1.65 11.92 -16.51
C GLY A 129 1.22 12.41 -15.11
N TYR A 130 2.06 12.23 -14.08
CA TYR A 130 1.78 12.58 -12.68
C TYR A 130 2.81 13.53 -12.06
N ARG A 131 3.85 13.92 -12.80
CA ARG A 131 4.62 15.13 -12.47
C ARG A 131 3.65 16.29 -12.66
N SER A 132 3.25 16.94 -11.58
CA SER A 132 2.26 18.03 -11.62
C SER A 132 2.56 19.02 -12.76
N LYS A 133 1.49 19.47 -13.43
CA LYS A 133 1.44 20.79 -14.09
C LYS A 133 1.82 21.88 -13.09
#